data_AF-A0A5J6WPB5-F1
#
_entry.id   AF-A0A5J6WPB5-F1
#
_cell.length_a   1.000
_cell.length_b   1.000
_cell.length_c   1.000
_cell.angle_alpha   90.00
_cell.angle_beta   90.00
_cell.angle_gamma   90.00
#
_symmetry.space_group_name_H-M   'P 1'
#
loop_
_entity.id
_entity.type
_entity.pdbx_description
1 polymer ?
#
loop_
_entity_poly.entity_id
_entity_poly.type
_entity_poly.pdbx_seq_one_letter_code
_entity_poly.pdbx_strand_id
1 'polypeptide(L)'
;MSNTCQNQSTANISIAQLTQSLDAMHIAQLTSFAYGLPPLYFCREYLEQDEQTAIGHCLQRLENGINEHAFTLDKLTVLLAEKDYYDDYEARLRLGPELT
;
A
#
# COMPACT_ATOMS: atom_id res chain seq x y z
N MET A 1 28.84 30.25 -19.82
CA MET A 1 27.42 30.50 -19.48
C MET A 1 26.79 29.16 -19.14
N SER A 2 26.15 29.11 -17.98
CA SER A 2 25.95 27.91 -17.15
C SER A 2 24.98 26.89 -17.75
N ASN A 3 25.39 25.61 -17.74
CA ASN A 3 24.49 24.48 -17.95
C ASN A 3 23.58 24.34 -16.73
N THR A 4 22.29 24.52 -16.94
CA THR A 4 21.25 24.25 -15.95
C THR A 4 21.06 22.73 -15.86
N CYS A 5 21.85 22.06 -15.02
CA CYS A 5 21.49 20.74 -14.55
C CYS A 5 20.28 20.91 -13.63
N GLN A 6 19.08 20.69 -14.17
CA GLN A 6 17.87 20.57 -13.37
C GLN A 6 18.04 19.31 -12.51
N ASN A 7 18.52 19.51 -11.30
CA ASN A 7 18.45 18.54 -10.23
C ASN A 7 16.95 18.38 -9.95
N GLN A 8 16.36 17.35 -10.56
CA GLN A 8 14.98 16.97 -10.38
C GLN A 8 14.86 16.54 -8.92
N SER A 9 14.48 17.50 -8.08
CA SER A 9 14.28 17.29 -6.66
C SER A 9 13.20 16.23 -6.52
N THR A 10 13.61 14.97 -6.31
CA THR A 10 12.73 13.90 -5.86
C THR A 10 12.19 14.38 -4.52
N ALA A 11 11.01 15.01 -4.53
CA ALA A 11 10.32 15.35 -3.32
C ALA A 11 10.26 14.06 -2.49
N ASN A 12 10.84 14.07 -1.29
CA ASN A 12 10.72 12.96 -0.36
C ASN A 12 9.26 12.88 0.07
N ILE A 13 8.44 12.17 -0.71
CA ILE A 13 7.05 11.87 -0.38
C ILE A 13 7.06 11.05 0.91
N SER A 14 6.13 11.26 1.82
CA SER A 14 5.96 10.38 2.99
C SER A 14 5.00 9.23 2.68
N ILE A 15 5.01 8.14 3.46
CA ILE A 15 4.00 7.07 3.32
C ILE A 15 2.59 7.66 3.40
N ALA A 16 2.34 8.53 4.39
CA ALA A 16 1.04 9.17 4.56
C ALA A 16 0.59 9.98 3.34
N GLN A 17 1.52 10.63 2.63
CA GLN A 17 1.22 11.33 1.37
C GLN A 17 0.98 10.35 0.22
N LEU A 18 1.77 9.27 0.14
CA LEU A 18 1.64 8.26 -0.90
C LEU A 18 0.28 7.54 -0.84
N THR A 19 -0.24 7.32 0.37
CA THR A 19 -1.47 6.57 0.61
C THR A 19 -2.69 7.44 0.88
N GLN A 20 -2.58 8.77 0.76
CA GLN A 20 -3.63 9.70 1.22
C GLN A 20 -4.99 9.46 0.56
N SER A 21 -5.01 9.01 -0.70
CA SER A 21 -6.23 8.74 -1.46
C SER A 21 -6.65 7.26 -1.48
N LEU A 22 -5.97 6.41 -0.72
CA LEU A 22 -6.20 4.96 -0.72
C LEU A 22 -7.06 4.54 0.48
N ASP A 23 -7.98 3.62 0.23
CA ASP A 23 -8.73 2.92 1.28
C ASP A 23 -7.86 1.81 1.94
N ALA A 24 -8.36 1.24 3.03
CA ALA A 24 -7.69 0.20 3.78
C ALA A 24 -7.35 -1.02 2.91
N MET A 25 -8.25 -1.41 1.99
CA MET A 25 -8.06 -2.59 1.14
C MET A 25 -6.95 -2.37 0.11
N HIS A 26 -6.83 -1.17 -0.45
CA HIS A 26 -5.74 -0.79 -1.34
C HIS A 26 -4.41 -0.74 -0.61
N ILE A 27 -4.36 -0.16 0.61
CA ILE A 27 -3.11 -0.10 1.38
C ILE A 27 -2.69 -1.53 1.81
N ALA A 28 -3.63 -2.39 2.19
CA ALA A 28 -3.36 -3.79 2.51
C ALA A 28 -2.83 -4.59 1.30
N GLN A 29 -3.38 -4.35 0.10
CA GLN A 29 -2.87 -4.95 -1.14
C GLN A 29 -1.47 -4.44 -1.48
N LEU A 30 -1.22 -3.13 -1.35
CA LEU A 30 0.11 -2.54 -1.56
C LEU A 30 1.13 -3.19 -0.62
N THR A 31 0.75 -3.36 0.65
CA THR A 31 1.58 -4.04 1.65
C THR A 31 1.86 -5.49 1.24
N SER A 32 0.84 -6.21 0.80
CA SER A 32 1.00 -7.61 0.34
C SER A 32 1.98 -7.70 -0.83
N PHE A 33 1.84 -6.82 -1.84
CA PHE A 33 2.78 -6.76 -2.96
C PHE A 33 4.20 -6.37 -2.54
N ALA A 34 4.35 -5.45 -1.59
CA ALA A 34 5.65 -5.03 -1.09
C ALA A 34 6.45 -6.19 -0.48
N TYR A 35 5.77 -7.12 0.19
CA TYR A 35 6.33 -8.36 0.73
C TYR A 35 6.37 -9.53 -0.27
N GLY A 36 5.89 -9.36 -1.51
CA GLY A 36 5.83 -10.43 -2.50
C GLY A 36 4.76 -11.49 -2.22
N LEU A 37 3.72 -11.12 -1.48
CA LEU A 37 2.60 -11.98 -1.10
C LEU A 37 1.42 -11.83 -2.09
N PRO A 38 0.47 -12.78 -2.11
CA PRO A 38 -0.78 -12.62 -2.86
C PRO A 38 -1.53 -11.34 -2.46
N PRO A 39 -2.21 -10.66 -3.39
CA PRO A 39 -2.79 -9.32 -3.16
C PRO A 39 -3.71 -9.24 -1.95
N LEU A 40 -4.55 -10.26 -1.74
CA LEU A 40 -5.56 -10.28 -0.70
C LEU A 40 -5.05 -10.86 0.64
N TYR A 41 -3.75 -11.12 0.78
CA TYR A 41 -3.19 -11.76 1.98
C TYR A 41 -3.51 -10.97 3.25
N PHE A 42 -3.13 -9.69 3.28
CA PHE A 42 -3.37 -8.85 4.45
C PHE A 42 -4.79 -8.29 4.53
N CYS A 43 -5.51 -8.18 3.41
CA CYS A 43 -6.90 -7.71 3.39
C CYS A 43 -7.80 -8.51 4.33
N ARG A 44 -7.54 -9.82 4.49
CA ARG A 44 -8.28 -10.72 5.40
C ARG A 44 -8.27 -10.25 6.85
N GLU A 45 -7.19 -9.62 7.30
CA GLU A 45 -7.03 -9.17 8.69
C GLU A 45 -7.90 -7.95 9.01
N TYR A 46 -8.38 -7.24 7.99
CA TYR A 46 -9.07 -5.96 8.11
C TYR A 46 -10.55 -6.02 7.78
N LEU A 47 -11.07 -7.18 7.34
CA LEU A 47 -12.47 -7.33 6.92
C LEU A 47 -13.48 -6.90 7.99
N GLU A 48 -13.19 -7.24 9.24
CA GLU A 48 -14.07 -6.99 10.40
C GLU A 48 -13.78 -5.65 11.10
N GLN A 49 -12.73 -4.94 10.67
CA GLN A 49 -12.35 -3.66 11.24
C GLN A 49 -13.08 -2.52 10.53
N ASP A 50 -13.33 -1.43 11.24
CA ASP A 50 -13.74 -0.20 10.58
C ASP A 50 -12.59 0.40 9.75
N GLU A 51 -12.96 1.19 8.77
CA GLU A 51 -12.04 1.74 7.77
C GLU A 51 -10.86 2.50 8.37
N GLN A 52 -11.10 3.34 9.38
CA GLN A 52 -10.06 4.20 9.94
C GLN A 52 -9.06 3.40 10.77
N THR A 53 -9.54 2.44 11.57
CA THR A 53 -8.67 1.53 12.31
C THR A 53 -7.86 0.65 11.36
N ALA A 54 -8.49 0.13 10.31
CA ALA A 54 -7.82 -0.68 9.29
C ALA A 54 -6.71 0.11 8.57
N ILE A 55 -6.98 1.34 8.14
CA ILE A 55 -5.98 2.24 7.55
C ILE A 55 -4.80 2.43 8.52
N GLY A 56 -5.07 2.74 9.79
CA GLY A 56 -4.02 2.93 10.80
C GLY A 56 -3.08 1.73 10.92
N HIS A 57 -3.63 0.53 10.99
CA HIS A 57 -2.84 -0.70 11.03
C HIS A 57 -2.07 -0.98 9.72
N CYS A 58 -2.66 -0.68 8.57
CA CYS A 58 -1.99 -0.83 7.28
C CYS A 58 -0.78 0.11 7.16
N LEU A 59 -0.96 1.38 7.54
CA LEU A 59 0.11 2.39 7.51
C LEU A 59 1.25 1.99 8.46
N GLN A 60 0.93 1.60 9.69
CA GLN A 60 1.94 1.13 10.64
C GLN A 60 2.74 -0.05 10.09
N ARG A 61 2.10 -0.97 9.36
CA ARG A 61 2.77 -2.12 8.73
C ARG A 61 3.71 -1.70 7.60
N LEU A 62 3.32 -0.73 6.78
CA LEU A 62 4.20 -0.14 5.76
C LEU A 62 5.40 0.58 6.39
N GLU A 63 5.16 1.40 7.43
CA GLU A 63 6.20 2.10 8.16
C GLU A 63 7.22 1.13 8.76
N ASN A 64 6.75 0.07 9.42
CA ASN A 64 7.61 -0.98 9.95
C ASN A 64 8.44 -1.64 8.86
N GLY A 65 7.84 -2.00 7.73
CA GLY A 65 8.55 -2.63 6.61
C GLY A 65 9.65 -1.74 6.01
N ILE A 66 9.44 -0.43 5.95
CA ILE A 66 10.49 0.52 5.54
C ILE A 66 11.58 0.63 6.61
N ASN A 67 11.22 0.78 7.88
CA ASN A 67 12.18 0.90 8.99
C ASN A 67 13.06 -0.35 9.14
N GLU A 68 12.49 -1.53 8.87
CA GLU A 68 13.18 -2.81 8.88
C GLU A 68 13.91 -3.13 7.56
N HIS A 69 13.89 -2.22 6.58
CA HIS A 69 14.52 -2.37 5.26
C HIS A 69 13.99 -3.56 4.45
N ALA A 70 12.76 -4.02 4.69
CA ALA A 70 12.10 -5.05 3.88
C ALA A 70 11.77 -4.54 2.46
N PHE A 71 11.50 -3.25 2.33
CA PHE A 71 11.30 -2.54 1.07
C PHE A 71 11.54 -1.03 1.23
N THR A 72 11.53 -0.30 0.12
CA THR A 72 11.71 1.15 0.09
C THR A 72 10.41 1.85 -0.32
N LEU A 73 10.33 3.16 -0.04
CA LEU A 73 9.23 3.99 -0.53
C LEU A 73 9.16 4.01 -2.06
N ASP A 74 10.30 4.05 -2.75
CA ASP A 74 10.36 4.00 -4.22
C ASP A 74 9.70 2.73 -4.75
N LYS A 75 9.92 1.59 -4.10
CA LYS A 75 9.26 0.33 -4.46
C LYS A 75 7.74 0.45 -4.31
N LEU A 76 7.24 1.09 -3.25
CA LEU A 76 5.80 1.29 -3.07
C LEU A 76 5.20 2.16 -4.19
N THR A 77 5.89 3.24 -4.57
CA THR A 77 5.49 4.11 -5.68
C THR A 77 5.41 3.33 -7.00
N VAL A 78 6.41 2.49 -7.29
CA VAL A 78 6.40 1.64 -8.49
C VAL A 78 5.24 0.64 -8.45
N LEU A 79 5.01 -0.03 -7.31
CA LEU A 79 3.93 -1.00 -7.17
C LEU A 79 2.55 -0.37 -7.39
N LEU A 80 2.32 0.84 -6.88
CA LEU A 80 1.08 1.58 -7.09
C LEU A 80 0.83 1.92 -8.56
N ALA A 81 1.89 2.12 -9.34
CA ALA A 81 1.77 2.43 -10.77
C ALA A 81 1.61 1.18 -11.65
N GLU A 82 2.17 0.03 -11.23
CA GLU A 82 2.31 -1.16 -12.08
C GLU A 82 1.37 -2.32 -11.74
N LYS A 83 0.81 -2.37 -10.52
CA LYS A 83 -0.05 -3.47 -10.10
C LYS A 83 -1.52 -3.16 -10.30
N ASP A 84 -2.27 -4.20 -10.61
CA ASP A 84 -3.72 -4.17 -10.57
C ASP A 84 -4.19 -4.38 -9.12
N TYR A 85 -5.05 -3.48 -8.66
CA TYR A 85 -5.65 -3.53 -7.35
C TYR A 85 -7.14 -3.84 -7.49
N TYR A 86 -7.66 -4.63 -6.57
CA TYR A 86 -9.09 -4.77 -6.37
C TYR A 86 -9.60 -3.57 -5.58
N ASP A 87 -10.75 -3.04 -5.95
CA ASP A 87 -11.45 -2.09 -5.08
C ASP A 87 -11.96 -2.78 -3.79
N ASP A 88 -12.41 -1.99 -2.81
CA ASP A 88 -12.90 -2.51 -1.52
C ASP A 88 -14.01 -3.57 -1.71
N TYR A 89 -14.96 -3.32 -2.61
CA TYR A 89 -16.07 -4.24 -2.87
C TYR A 89 -15.57 -5.55 -3.49
N GLU A 90 -14.72 -5.47 -4.50
CA GLU A 90 -14.10 -6.58 -5.19
C GLU A 90 -13.22 -7.44 -4.27
N ALA A 91 -12.45 -6.81 -3.40
CA ALA A 91 -11.60 -7.47 -2.43
C ALA A 91 -12.46 -8.23 -1.41
N ARG A 92 -13.49 -7.58 -0.85
CA ARG A 92 -14.42 -8.21 0.10
C ARG A 92 -15.20 -9.36 -0.53
N LEU A 93 -15.62 -9.26 -1.78
CA LEU A 93 -16.32 -10.33 -2.48
C LEU A 93 -15.43 -11.57 -2.63
N ARG A 94 -14.16 -11.39 -2.99
CA ARG A 94 -13.18 -12.48 -3.15
C ARG A 94 -12.73 -13.09 -1.83
N LEU A 95 -12.85 -12.34 -0.74
CA LEU A 95 -12.58 -12.77 0.62
C LEU A 95 -13.81 -13.23 1.39
N GLY A 96 -15.00 -13.15 0.77
CA GLY A 96 -16.26 -13.58 1.34
C GLY A 96 -16.18 -15.02 1.85
N PRO A 97 -17.10 -15.40 2.76
CA PRO A 97 -17.03 -16.68 3.44
C PRO A 97 -16.86 -17.81 2.42
N GLU A 98 -15.91 -18.71 2.66
CA GLU A 98 -15.95 -20.01 2.02
C GLU A 98 -17.37 -20.53 2.24
N LEU A 99 -18.12 -20.75 1.16
CA LEU A 99 -19.43 -21.36 1.20
C LEU A 99 -19.22 -22.74 1.85
N THR A 100 -19.36 -22.79 3.17
CA THR A 100 -19.33 -24.01 3.98
C THR A 100 -20.69 -24.68 3.96
#